data_AF-A0A2R8BLG6-F1
#
_entry.id   AF-A0A2R8BLG6-F1
#
_cell.length_a   1.000
_cell.length_b   1.000
_cell.length_c   1.000
_cell.angle_alpha   90.00
_cell.angle_beta   90.00
_cell.angle_gamma   90.00
#
_symmetry.space_group_name_H-M   'P 1'
#
loop_
_entity.id
_entity.type
_entity.pdbx_description
1 polymer ?
#
loop_
_entity_poly.entity_id
_entity_poly.type
_entity_poly.pdbx_seq_one_letter_code
_entity_poly.pdbx_strand_id
1 'polypeptide(L)'
;MAHFDALETRSADERASAQLAALNVRLSANGFGPVEALADLSSLPVLRKSDLARRQKGEPPFGGLPVSNAAHVFQSPGPIYEPGGVSHDWWRMGRFLHACGVGKSDIVQNCFGYHLTPAGMIFENGARAVGATVLPAGTGQTDLQVRAASDIGTTAYAGTPDYLKVILDRAEEMGEKLRITKAAVGGGALFPSLRKEYADRGIACLQCYATADLGNISYESPAMEGMIVDEGVIVEVVRPGTGDPVPEGEVGEVVVTTLNPDYPLIRFATGDLSAVMTGQSPCGRTNMRIKGWMGRADQTTKIKGMFVRPEQVADFVARHAEIARARVVATREGEMDVMTVRIEAPQGEPERYEGSVVAVLKLKGRVEIVPPGSLPNDGKVIDDQRVYD
;
A
#
# COMPACT_ATOMS: atom_id res chain seq x y z
N MET A 1 19.33 -11.18 14.63
CA MET A 1 18.49 -10.27 15.43
C MET A 1 17.44 -11.12 16.13
N ALA A 2 17.08 -10.80 17.37
CA ALA A 2 15.91 -11.42 17.99
C ALA A 2 14.63 -11.09 17.20
N HIS A 3 13.53 -11.77 17.47
CA HIS A 3 12.21 -11.38 16.96
C HIS A 3 11.72 -10.12 17.70
N PHE A 4 10.85 -9.33 17.07
CA PHE A 4 10.28 -8.11 17.66
C PHE A 4 9.45 -8.44 18.92
N ASP A 5 8.69 -9.54 18.85
CA ASP A 5 7.94 -10.09 19.96
C ASP A 5 7.78 -11.62 19.83
N ALA A 6 7.18 -12.25 20.84
CA ALA A 6 6.95 -13.69 20.87
C ALA A 6 5.90 -14.19 19.87
N LEU A 7 5.09 -13.29 19.28
CA LEU A 7 4.05 -13.70 18.34
C LEU A 7 4.65 -14.13 16.99
N GLU A 8 5.81 -13.60 16.62
CA GLU A 8 6.51 -13.94 15.38
C GLU A 8 6.95 -15.42 15.30
N THR A 9 7.06 -16.13 16.44
CA THR A 9 7.56 -17.51 16.50
C THR A 9 6.61 -18.49 17.19
N ARG A 10 5.41 -18.06 17.60
CA ARG A 10 4.40 -18.94 18.20
C ARG A 10 3.96 -20.05 17.25
N SER A 11 3.44 -21.14 17.79
CA SER A 11 2.94 -22.24 16.96
C SER A 11 1.73 -21.82 16.11
N ALA A 12 1.44 -22.60 15.05
CA ALA A 12 0.26 -22.37 14.21
C ALA A 12 -1.04 -22.47 15.03
N ASP A 13 -1.13 -23.44 15.94
CA ASP A 13 -2.32 -23.68 16.77
C ASP A 13 -2.56 -22.53 17.77
N GLU A 14 -1.50 -22.05 18.45
CA GLU A 14 -1.59 -20.89 19.34
C GLU A 14 -2.03 -19.64 18.58
N ARG A 15 -1.53 -19.44 17.35
CA ARG A 15 -1.93 -18.31 16.50
C ARG A 15 -3.39 -18.43 16.10
N ALA A 16 -3.81 -19.57 15.57
CA ALA A 16 -5.17 -19.80 15.12
C ALA A 16 -6.17 -19.62 16.26
N SER A 17 -5.88 -20.17 17.44
CA SER A 17 -6.72 -20.03 18.64
C SER A 17 -6.85 -18.57 19.09
N ALA A 18 -5.73 -17.84 19.18
CA ALA A 18 -5.74 -16.44 19.59
C ALA A 18 -6.46 -15.53 18.58
N GLN A 19 -6.22 -15.74 17.28
CA GLN A 19 -6.87 -14.99 16.21
C GLN A 19 -8.37 -15.29 16.14
N LEU A 20 -8.78 -16.55 16.32
CA LEU A 20 -10.21 -16.94 16.36
C LEU A 20 -10.93 -16.28 17.54
N ALA A 21 -10.31 -16.27 18.73
CA ALA A 21 -10.87 -15.60 19.89
C ALA A 21 -11.05 -14.08 19.63
N ALA A 22 -10.02 -13.42 19.11
CA ALA A 22 -10.09 -12.00 18.75
C ALA A 22 -11.13 -11.73 17.66
N LEU A 23 -11.19 -12.58 16.63
CA LEU A 23 -12.16 -12.51 15.54
C LEU A 23 -13.59 -12.57 16.08
N ASN A 24 -13.91 -13.54 16.94
CA ASN A 24 -15.27 -13.69 17.47
C ASN A 24 -15.72 -12.49 18.32
N VAL A 25 -14.79 -11.84 19.02
CA VAL A 25 -15.08 -10.55 19.68
C VAL A 25 -15.39 -9.46 18.65
N ARG A 26 -14.65 -9.40 17.54
CA ARG A 26 -14.91 -8.43 16.46
C ARG A 26 -16.24 -8.71 15.76
N LEU A 27 -16.55 -9.97 15.44
CA LEU A 27 -17.80 -10.38 14.80
C LEU A 27 -19.01 -9.97 15.64
N SER A 28 -19.01 -10.33 16.93
CA SER A 28 -20.09 -9.99 17.85
C SER A 28 -20.31 -8.47 17.96
N ALA A 29 -19.23 -7.69 18.07
CA ALA A 29 -19.31 -6.23 18.13
C ALA A 29 -19.84 -5.58 16.83
N ASN A 30 -19.82 -6.31 15.70
CA ASN A 30 -20.26 -5.83 14.39
C ASN A 30 -21.55 -6.53 13.90
N GLY A 31 -22.29 -7.18 14.81
CA GLY A 31 -23.60 -7.77 14.49
C GLY A 31 -23.54 -9.12 13.76
N PHE A 32 -22.39 -9.78 13.71
CA PHE A 32 -22.24 -11.12 13.17
C PHE A 32 -22.27 -12.17 14.28
N GLY A 33 -22.72 -13.39 13.95
CA GLY A 33 -22.59 -14.55 14.82
C GLY A 33 -21.12 -15.01 14.93
N PRO A 34 -20.78 -15.77 15.98
CA PRO A 34 -19.45 -16.35 16.12
C PRO A 34 -19.21 -17.44 15.06
N VAL A 35 -17.94 -17.69 14.79
CA VAL A 35 -17.46 -18.79 13.94
C VAL A 35 -16.64 -19.80 14.76
N GLU A 36 -16.55 -21.04 14.30
CA GLU A 36 -15.86 -22.13 15.01
C GLU A 36 -14.40 -22.28 14.54
N ALA A 37 -14.10 -21.86 13.32
CA ALA A 37 -12.76 -21.83 12.75
C ALA A 37 -12.53 -20.57 11.91
N LEU A 38 -11.26 -20.22 11.69
CA LEU A 38 -10.90 -19.09 10.80
C LEU A 38 -11.41 -19.30 9.36
N ALA A 39 -11.50 -20.56 8.90
CA ALA A 39 -12.00 -20.91 7.58
C ALA A 39 -13.49 -20.55 7.36
N ASP A 40 -14.28 -20.48 8.44
CA ASP A 40 -15.69 -20.14 8.40
C ASP A 40 -15.94 -18.66 8.06
N LEU A 41 -14.88 -17.82 8.06
CA LEU A 41 -14.94 -16.47 7.51
C LEU A 41 -15.55 -16.49 6.10
N SER A 42 -15.25 -17.50 5.29
CA SER A 42 -15.81 -17.66 3.94
C SER A 42 -17.34 -17.56 3.85
N SER A 43 -18.06 -17.86 4.93
CA SER A 43 -19.54 -17.75 5.02
C SER A 43 -20.06 -16.31 5.19
N LEU A 44 -19.22 -15.37 5.61
CA LEU A 44 -19.58 -13.97 5.85
C LEU A 44 -19.50 -13.15 4.55
N PRO A 45 -20.28 -12.07 4.41
CA PRO A 45 -20.22 -11.21 3.23
C PRO A 45 -18.87 -10.51 3.12
N VAL A 46 -18.37 -10.37 1.87
CA VAL A 46 -17.18 -9.59 1.56
C VAL A 46 -17.51 -8.10 1.54
N LEU A 47 -16.73 -7.29 2.27
CA LEU A 47 -16.76 -5.83 2.17
C LEU A 47 -15.76 -5.39 1.10
N ARG A 48 -16.21 -4.84 -0.01
CA ARG A 48 -15.29 -4.38 -1.07
C ARG A 48 -14.86 -2.94 -0.85
N LYS A 49 -13.58 -2.66 -1.10
CA LYS A 49 -13.05 -1.29 -1.06
C LYS A 49 -13.81 -0.34 -2.00
N SER A 50 -14.23 -0.83 -3.16
CA SER A 50 -15.03 -0.07 -4.13
C SER A 50 -16.39 0.38 -3.58
N ASP A 51 -16.94 -0.32 -2.57
CA ASP A 51 -18.20 0.04 -1.94
C ASP A 51 -18.08 1.16 -0.90
N LEU A 52 -16.88 1.41 -0.36
CA LEU A 52 -16.67 2.35 0.73
C LEU A 52 -17.11 3.77 0.36
N ALA A 53 -16.72 4.27 -0.81
CA ALA A 53 -17.07 5.63 -1.25
C ALA A 53 -18.59 5.84 -1.28
N ARG A 54 -19.33 4.87 -1.82
CA ARG A 54 -20.79 4.90 -1.86
C ARG A 54 -21.39 4.85 -0.45
N ARG A 55 -20.90 3.95 0.40
CA ARG A 55 -21.37 3.84 1.80
C ARG A 55 -21.14 5.13 2.58
N GLN A 56 -19.95 5.70 2.49
CA GLN A 56 -19.56 6.93 3.18
C GLN A 56 -20.33 8.15 2.67
N LYS A 57 -20.70 8.19 1.39
CA LYS A 57 -21.62 9.21 0.87
C LYS A 57 -23.03 9.07 1.46
N GLY A 58 -23.51 7.84 1.63
CA GLY A 58 -24.82 7.55 2.23
C GLY A 58 -24.87 7.84 3.72
N GLU A 59 -23.80 7.53 4.45
CA GLU A 59 -23.69 7.70 5.90
C GLU A 59 -22.29 8.21 6.30
N PRO A 60 -22.02 9.51 6.21
CA PRO A 60 -20.72 10.08 6.54
C PRO A 60 -20.37 9.95 8.04
N PRO A 61 -19.07 9.93 8.42
CA PRO A 61 -17.91 9.95 7.53
C PRO A 61 -17.42 8.56 7.09
N PHE A 62 -17.81 7.48 7.81
CA PHE A 62 -17.24 6.14 7.63
C PHE A 62 -18.22 5.08 7.08
N GLY A 63 -19.40 5.48 6.61
CA GLY A 63 -20.33 4.59 5.92
C GLY A 63 -21.01 3.58 6.83
N GLY A 64 -21.34 4.00 8.05
CA GLY A 64 -21.96 3.17 9.09
C GLY A 64 -21.01 2.18 9.79
N LEU A 65 -19.70 2.26 9.51
CA LEU A 65 -18.70 1.44 10.22
C LEU A 65 -18.51 1.97 11.65
N PRO A 66 -18.47 1.10 12.69
CA PRO A 66 -18.40 1.51 14.08
C PRO A 66 -16.96 1.88 14.47
N VAL A 67 -16.49 3.01 13.96
CA VAL A 67 -15.15 3.55 14.23
C VAL A 67 -15.07 4.12 15.65
N SER A 68 -14.00 3.79 16.38
CA SER A 68 -13.65 4.36 17.69
C SER A 68 -12.20 4.82 17.74
N ASN A 69 -11.84 5.62 18.75
CA ASN A 69 -10.44 6.00 19.05
C ASN A 69 -9.64 6.58 17.86
N ALA A 70 -10.33 7.21 16.90
CA ALA A 70 -9.71 7.88 15.77
C ALA A 70 -9.12 9.22 16.22
N ALA A 71 -7.81 9.38 16.11
CA ALA A 71 -7.12 10.66 16.33
C ALA A 71 -7.05 11.50 15.05
N HIS A 72 -7.13 10.85 13.88
CA HIS A 72 -7.11 11.47 12.57
C HIS A 72 -8.22 10.93 11.69
N VAL A 73 -8.65 11.76 10.74
CA VAL A 73 -9.47 11.35 9.60
C VAL A 73 -8.70 11.69 8.33
N PHE A 74 -8.42 10.67 7.53
CA PHE A 74 -7.72 10.76 6.26
C PHE A 74 -8.71 10.70 5.11
N GLN A 75 -8.23 11.03 3.91
CA GLN A 75 -8.94 10.87 2.66
C GLN A 75 -7.99 10.34 1.58
N SER A 76 -8.21 9.10 1.15
CA SER A 76 -7.58 8.53 -0.04
C SER A 76 -8.30 8.92 -1.34
N PRO A 77 -7.62 8.81 -2.51
CA PRO A 77 -8.26 8.91 -3.82
C PRO A 77 -9.46 7.96 -3.97
N GLY A 78 -10.52 8.42 -4.63
CA GLY A 78 -11.81 7.75 -4.69
C GLY A 78 -12.81 8.28 -3.65
N PRO A 79 -12.67 9.56 -3.29
CA PRO A 79 -12.79 10.11 -1.92
C PRO A 79 -13.26 9.12 -0.83
N ILE A 80 -12.36 8.22 -0.42
CA ILE A 80 -12.60 7.30 0.70
C ILE A 80 -11.99 7.92 1.95
N TYR A 81 -12.74 8.00 3.04
CA TYR A 81 -12.27 8.46 4.34
C TYR A 81 -11.84 7.29 5.23
N GLU A 82 -10.69 7.41 5.87
CA GLU A 82 -10.15 6.38 6.77
C GLU A 82 -9.79 7.00 8.14
N PRO A 83 -10.12 6.35 9.27
CA PRO A 83 -9.63 6.76 10.57
C PRO A 83 -8.16 6.41 10.76
N GLY A 84 -7.48 7.12 11.66
CA GLY A 84 -6.18 6.69 12.17
C GLY A 84 -6.00 6.94 13.66
N GLY A 85 -5.55 5.90 14.36
CA GLY A 85 -5.15 5.97 15.76
C GLY A 85 -3.69 6.39 15.96
N VAL A 86 -3.36 6.73 17.20
CA VAL A 86 -2.01 7.10 17.64
C VAL A 86 -1.46 6.22 18.77
N SER A 87 -2.21 5.19 19.18
CA SER A 87 -1.71 4.25 20.19
C SER A 87 -0.47 3.53 19.68
N HIS A 88 0.28 2.97 20.62
CA HIS A 88 1.50 2.22 20.30
C HIS A 88 1.22 1.14 19.24
N ASP A 89 1.95 1.24 18.12
CA ASP A 89 1.88 0.34 16.96
C ASP A 89 0.45 0.06 16.42
N TRP A 90 -0.44 1.05 16.46
CA TRP A 90 -1.82 0.95 15.94
C TRP A 90 -1.89 0.46 14.48
N TRP A 91 -0.91 0.84 13.65
CA TRP A 91 -0.83 0.43 12.24
C TRP A 91 -0.05 -0.88 12.00
N ARG A 92 0.47 -1.51 13.07
CA ARG A 92 1.17 -2.80 13.07
C ARG A 92 2.44 -2.82 12.21
N MET A 93 3.17 -1.71 12.23
CA MET A 93 4.38 -1.48 11.43
C MET A 93 5.66 -1.82 12.20
N GLY A 94 5.59 -1.98 13.53
CA GLY A 94 6.75 -2.24 14.39
C GLY A 94 7.56 -3.47 13.99
N ARG A 95 6.89 -4.61 13.72
CA ARG A 95 7.56 -5.85 13.27
C ARG A 95 8.29 -5.67 11.94
N PHE A 96 7.68 -4.96 10.99
CA PHE A 96 8.29 -4.68 9.71
C PHE A 96 9.56 -3.83 9.86
N LEU A 97 9.47 -2.72 10.59
CA LEU A 97 10.62 -1.84 10.79
C LEU A 97 11.74 -2.53 11.58
N HIS A 98 11.38 -3.37 12.55
CA HIS A 98 12.33 -4.24 13.23
C HIS A 98 12.97 -5.26 12.27
N ALA A 99 12.22 -5.85 11.34
CA ALA A 99 12.76 -6.74 10.31
C ALA A 99 13.72 -6.03 9.33
N CYS A 100 13.50 -4.73 9.07
CA CYS A 100 14.45 -3.85 8.38
C CYS A 100 15.71 -3.52 9.22
N GLY A 101 15.75 -3.94 10.49
CA GLY A 101 16.81 -3.65 11.44
C GLY A 101 16.77 -2.24 12.02
N VAL A 102 15.65 -1.53 11.89
CA VAL A 102 15.44 -0.20 12.47
C VAL A 102 15.14 -0.32 13.96
N GLY A 103 15.74 0.54 14.79
CA GLY A 103 15.48 0.59 16.22
C GLY A 103 15.87 1.92 16.87
N LYS A 104 16.03 1.89 18.20
CA LYS A 104 16.26 3.09 19.04
C LYS A 104 17.45 3.99 18.67
N SER A 105 18.44 3.46 17.96
CA SER A 105 19.62 4.22 17.52
C SER A 105 19.44 4.86 16.14
N ASP A 106 18.34 4.58 15.46
CA ASP A 106 18.09 5.05 14.12
C ASP A 106 17.31 6.36 14.10
N ILE A 107 17.63 7.18 13.08
CA ILE A 107 16.84 8.34 12.69
C ILE A 107 16.28 8.04 11.30
N VAL A 108 14.96 7.87 11.22
CA VAL A 108 14.22 7.54 10.01
C VAL A 108 13.83 8.81 9.28
N GLN A 109 14.37 9.03 8.08
CA GLN A 109 13.82 10.00 7.14
C GLN A 109 12.55 9.43 6.53
N ASN A 110 11.40 9.90 6.99
CA ASN A 110 10.10 9.45 6.50
C ASN A 110 9.60 10.38 5.39
N CYS A 111 9.69 9.90 4.15
CA CYS A 111 9.35 10.60 2.93
C CYS A 111 7.92 10.32 2.42
N PHE A 112 7.08 9.65 3.20
CA PHE A 112 5.65 9.58 2.88
C PHE A 112 4.93 10.88 3.19
N GLY A 113 3.89 11.21 2.42
CA GLY A 113 3.06 12.38 2.66
C GLY A 113 2.37 12.36 4.03
N TYR A 114 2.36 13.52 4.69
CA TYR A 114 1.68 13.77 5.97
C TYR A 114 0.34 14.51 5.81
N HIS A 115 -0.12 14.68 4.58
CA HIS A 115 -1.34 15.38 4.24
C HIS A 115 -2.31 14.44 3.54
N LEU A 116 -3.59 14.54 3.91
CA LEU A 116 -4.74 13.77 3.39
C LEU A 116 -4.65 12.24 3.53
N THR A 117 -3.58 11.60 3.10
CA THR A 117 -3.42 10.13 3.17
C THR A 117 -2.62 9.70 4.42
N PRO A 118 -2.85 8.49 4.96
CA PRO A 118 -2.25 8.09 6.24
C PRO A 118 -0.79 7.61 6.16
N ALA A 119 -0.17 7.54 4.97
CA ALA A 119 1.11 6.85 4.79
C ALA A 119 2.24 7.41 5.69
N GLY A 120 2.35 8.74 5.83
CA GLY A 120 3.30 9.36 6.76
C GLY A 120 3.07 8.90 8.21
N MET A 121 1.82 8.89 8.66
CA MET A 121 1.42 8.47 10.01
C MET A 121 1.60 6.97 10.25
N ILE A 122 1.35 6.13 9.24
CA ILE A 122 1.57 4.67 9.30
C ILE A 122 3.05 4.38 9.61
N PHE A 123 3.97 4.95 8.84
CA PHE A 123 5.40 4.70 9.01
C PHE A 123 5.98 5.40 10.25
N GLU A 124 5.47 6.59 10.62
CA GLU A 124 5.84 7.25 11.87
C GLU A 124 5.44 6.43 13.10
N ASN A 125 4.23 5.86 13.10
CA ASN A 125 3.75 5.01 14.18
C ASN A 125 4.62 3.75 14.35
N GLY A 126 5.01 3.12 13.25
CA GLY A 126 5.96 1.99 13.28
C GLY A 126 7.36 2.38 13.77
N ALA A 127 7.87 3.53 13.34
CA ALA A 127 9.18 4.02 13.77
C ALA A 127 9.21 4.26 15.27
N ARG A 128 8.14 4.86 15.81
CA ARG A 128 7.96 5.02 17.26
C ARG A 128 7.85 3.68 17.99
N ALA A 129 7.19 2.68 17.39
CA ALA A 129 7.06 1.35 17.99
C ALA A 129 8.39 0.62 18.18
N VAL A 130 9.38 0.87 17.31
CA VAL A 130 10.76 0.35 17.47
C VAL A 130 11.69 1.32 18.22
N GLY A 131 11.16 2.45 18.70
CA GLY A 131 11.89 3.48 19.43
C GLY A 131 12.76 4.40 18.58
N ALA A 132 12.65 4.36 17.25
CA ALA A 132 13.43 5.19 16.35
C ALA A 132 12.96 6.66 16.37
N THR A 133 13.89 7.59 16.11
CA THR A 133 13.56 9.01 15.90
C THR A 133 13.08 9.20 14.46
N VAL A 134 12.13 10.12 14.23
CA VAL A 134 11.58 10.39 12.90
C VAL A 134 11.93 11.80 12.47
N LEU A 135 12.50 11.93 11.27
CA LEU A 135 12.52 13.16 10.49
C LEU A 135 11.32 13.12 9.52
N PRO A 136 10.24 13.89 9.77
CA PRO A 136 9.03 13.87 8.95
C PRO A 136 9.24 14.69 7.67
N ALA A 137 10.05 14.17 6.75
CA ALA A 137 10.49 14.89 5.56
C ALA A 137 9.38 15.09 4.52
N GLY A 138 8.42 14.16 4.44
CA GLY A 138 7.34 14.22 3.47
C GLY A 138 7.83 14.09 2.03
N THR A 139 7.05 14.63 1.09
CA THR A 139 7.34 14.54 -0.36
C THR A 139 7.87 15.86 -0.91
N GLY A 140 8.81 15.79 -1.86
CA GLY A 140 9.32 16.97 -2.58
C GLY A 140 10.34 17.79 -1.79
N GLN A 141 10.73 18.97 -2.30
CA GLN A 141 11.81 19.80 -1.71
C GLN A 141 13.12 19.02 -1.53
N THR A 142 13.50 18.21 -2.53
CA THR A 142 14.60 17.23 -2.45
C THR A 142 15.91 17.83 -1.92
N ASP A 143 16.32 19.01 -2.38
CA ASP A 143 17.55 19.69 -1.91
C ASP A 143 17.52 19.97 -0.40
N LEU A 144 16.37 20.41 0.12
CA LEU A 144 16.19 20.66 1.55
C LEU A 144 16.22 19.35 2.33
N GLN A 145 15.57 18.31 1.81
CA GLN A 145 15.58 16.98 2.43
C GLN A 145 17.00 16.40 2.51
N VAL A 146 17.78 16.48 1.42
CA VAL A 146 19.16 16.00 1.36
C VAL A 146 20.05 16.70 2.40
N ARG A 147 19.96 18.04 2.48
CA ARG A 147 20.70 18.81 3.51
C ARG A 147 20.29 18.39 4.91
N ALA A 148 18.99 18.35 5.20
CA ALA A 148 18.48 17.94 6.50
C ALA A 148 18.91 16.50 6.87
N ALA A 149 18.88 15.59 5.90
CA ALA A 149 19.29 14.20 6.08
C ALA A 149 20.79 14.07 6.40
N SER A 150 21.63 14.89 5.77
CA SER A 150 23.08 15.01 6.01
C SER A 150 23.36 15.62 7.39
N ASP A 151 22.78 16.78 7.68
CA ASP A 151 22.98 17.55 8.93
C ASP A 151 22.54 16.77 10.17
N ILE A 152 21.36 16.14 10.11
CA ILE A 152 20.81 15.35 11.21
C ILE A 152 21.49 13.97 11.30
N GLY A 153 22.09 13.51 10.20
CA GLY A 153 22.73 12.20 10.13
C GLY A 153 21.73 11.04 10.12
N THR A 154 20.69 11.14 9.29
CA THR A 154 19.67 10.09 9.12
C THR A 154 20.29 8.73 8.75
N THR A 155 19.83 7.66 9.39
CA THR A 155 20.40 6.31 9.25
C THR A 155 19.49 5.33 8.54
N ALA A 156 18.21 5.67 8.42
CA ALA A 156 17.20 4.85 7.77
C ALA A 156 16.24 5.69 6.92
N TYR A 157 15.68 5.08 5.89
CA TYR A 157 14.67 5.66 5.01
C TYR A 157 13.32 4.96 5.19
N ALA A 158 12.24 5.72 5.11
CA ALA A 158 10.89 5.22 4.90
C ALA A 158 10.21 6.00 3.78
N GLY A 159 9.65 5.33 2.78
CA GLY A 159 9.02 6.00 1.64
C GLY A 159 8.72 5.04 0.49
N THR A 160 8.37 5.57 -0.69
CA THR A 160 8.28 4.74 -1.89
C THR A 160 9.67 4.30 -2.35
N PRO A 161 9.80 3.12 -2.98
CA PRO A 161 11.09 2.62 -3.46
C PRO A 161 11.81 3.65 -4.34
N ASP A 162 11.17 4.06 -5.44
CA ASP A 162 11.72 4.97 -6.44
C ASP A 162 12.21 6.31 -5.87
N TYR A 163 11.53 6.86 -4.85
CA TYR A 163 11.90 8.15 -4.28
C TYR A 163 13.20 8.09 -3.44
N LEU A 164 13.58 6.92 -2.90
CA LEU A 164 14.89 6.75 -2.26
C LEU A 164 16.02 7.01 -3.26
N LYS A 165 15.87 6.50 -4.49
CA LYS A 165 16.86 6.73 -5.55
C LYS A 165 17.01 8.23 -5.85
N VAL A 166 15.89 8.95 -5.96
CA VAL A 166 15.90 10.40 -6.18
C VAL A 166 16.67 11.14 -5.07
N ILE A 167 16.52 10.75 -3.81
CA ILE A 167 17.24 11.36 -2.68
C ILE A 167 18.74 11.03 -2.74
N LEU A 168 19.10 9.78 -3.04
CA LEU A 168 20.50 9.34 -3.11
C LEU A 168 21.25 9.99 -4.28
N ASP A 169 20.67 9.98 -5.48
CA ASP A 169 21.25 10.62 -6.67
C ASP A 169 21.42 12.13 -6.44
N ARG A 170 20.41 12.78 -5.83
CA ARG A 170 20.50 14.20 -5.52
C ARG A 170 21.56 14.53 -4.47
N ALA A 171 21.78 13.65 -3.50
CA ALA A 171 22.87 13.81 -2.53
C ALA A 171 24.25 13.77 -3.22
N GLU A 172 24.45 12.87 -4.17
CA GLU A 172 25.69 12.79 -4.97
C GLU A 172 25.91 14.08 -5.77
N GLU A 173 24.89 14.59 -6.46
CA GLU A 173 24.96 15.85 -7.19
C GLU A 173 25.31 17.05 -6.30
N MET A 174 24.82 17.05 -5.06
CA MET A 174 25.09 18.10 -4.07
C MET A 174 26.42 17.92 -3.34
N GLY A 175 27.12 16.80 -3.53
CA GLY A 175 28.34 16.47 -2.80
C GLY A 175 28.09 16.11 -1.33
N GLU A 176 26.86 15.73 -0.98
CA GLU A 176 26.44 15.38 0.38
C GLU A 176 26.57 13.88 0.63
N LYS A 177 27.00 13.50 1.84
CA LYS A 177 27.14 12.09 2.22
C LYS A 177 26.05 11.68 3.20
N LEU A 178 25.09 10.88 2.73
CA LEU A 178 24.05 10.30 3.56
C LEU A 178 24.56 9.06 4.33
N ARG A 179 24.00 8.83 5.53
CA ARG A 179 24.34 7.67 6.40
C ARG A 179 23.29 6.56 6.37
N ILE A 180 22.36 6.63 5.41
CA ILE A 180 21.28 5.68 5.25
C ILE A 180 21.88 4.30 4.91
N THR A 181 21.55 3.29 5.70
CA THR A 181 21.97 1.89 5.48
C THR A 181 20.79 0.91 5.50
N LYS A 182 19.59 1.41 5.80
CA LYS A 182 18.36 0.64 5.94
C LYS A 182 17.22 1.39 5.25
N ALA A 183 16.36 0.69 4.53
CA ALA A 183 15.19 1.26 3.89
C ALA A 183 13.97 0.37 4.13
N ALA A 184 12.94 0.96 4.71
CA ALA A 184 11.61 0.36 4.87
C ALA A 184 10.68 0.97 3.83
N VAL A 185 10.43 0.25 2.74
CA VAL A 185 9.67 0.79 1.61
C VAL A 185 8.27 0.20 1.50
N GLY A 186 7.37 0.97 0.92
CA GLY A 186 5.99 0.57 0.66
C GLY A 186 5.39 1.52 -0.36
N GLY A 187 4.09 1.41 -0.64
CA GLY A 187 3.46 2.39 -1.52
C GLY A 187 3.77 2.20 -3.03
N GLY A 188 4.86 1.56 -3.44
CA GLY A 188 5.15 1.22 -4.84
C GLY A 188 5.83 -0.14 -4.94
N ALA A 189 6.03 -0.64 -6.17
CA ALA A 189 6.75 -1.88 -6.41
C ALA A 189 8.27 -1.69 -6.18
N LEU A 190 8.91 -2.59 -5.45
CA LEU A 190 10.36 -2.63 -5.31
C LEU A 190 10.94 -3.62 -6.32
N PHE A 191 11.39 -3.10 -7.46
CA PHE A 191 11.94 -3.93 -8.53
C PHE A 191 13.30 -4.55 -8.13
N PRO A 192 13.64 -5.74 -8.65
CA PRO A 192 14.93 -6.38 -8.38
C PRO A 192 16.14 -5.50 -8.75
N SER A 193 16.05 -4.75 -9.87
CA SER A 193 17.10 -3.80 -10.30
C SER A 193 17.34 -2.72 -9.26
N LEU A 194 16.27 -2.07 -8.80
CA LEU A 194 16.31 -1.01 -7.80
C LEU A 194 16.81 -1.51 -6.45
N ARG A 195 16.37 -2.71 -6.03
CA ARG A 195 16.87 -3.36 -4.82
C ARG A 195 18.38 -3.64 -4.91
N LYS A 196 18.83 -4.13 -6.06
CA LYS A 196 20.26 -4.36 -6.30
C LYS A 196 21.05 -3.06 -6.21
N GLU A 197 20.57 -1.98 -6.82
CA GLU A 197 21.20 -0.66 -6.72
C GLU A 197 21.38 -0.21 -5.26
N TYR A 198 20.35 -0.38 -4.42
CA TYR A 198 20.46 -0.08 -3.00
C TYR A 198 21.47 -0.97 -2.28
N ALA A 199 21.47 -2.27 -2.56
CA ALA A 199 22.45 -3.20 -2.00
C ALA A 199 23.89 -2.84 -2.40
N ASP A 200 24.13 -2.44 -3.66
CA ASP A 200 25.43 -1.99 -4.15
C ASP A 200 25.90 -0.70 -3.44
N ARG A 201 24.95 0.15 -3.01
CA ARG A 201 25.18 1.33 -2.17
C ARG A 201 25.28 1.00 -0.66
N GLY A 202 25.18 -0.27 -0.27
CA GLY A 202 25.26 -0.72 1.12
C GLY A 202 23.96 -0.51 1.93
N ILE A 203 22.82 -0.40 1.26
CA ILE A 203 21.51 -0.17 1.87
C ILE A 203 20.68 -1.46 1.80
N ALA A 204 20.34 -2.01 2.97
CA ALA A 204 19.37 -3.09 3.07
C ALA A 204 17.95 -2.51 2.86
N CYS A 205 17.26 -2.95 1.81
CA CYS A 205 15.93 -2.47 1.45
C CYS A 205 14.92 -3.60 1.48
N LEU A 206 13.88 -3.47 2.32
CA LEU A 206 12.78 -4.42 2.46
C LEU A 206 11.44 -3.72 2.25
N GLN A 207 10.47 -4.44 1.71
CA GLN A 207 9.15 -3.93 1.33
C GLN A 207 8.03 -4.47 2.23
N CYS A 208 7.01 -3.65 2.48
CA CYS A 208 5.72 -4.10 3.02
C CYS A 208 4.56 -3.96 2.04
N TYR A 209 3.53 -4.78 2.24
CA TYR A 209 2.21 -4.61 1.69
C TYR A 209 1.28 -4.02 2.76
N ALA A 210 0.85 -2.78 2.51
CA ALA A 210 0.00 -2.01 3.41
C ALA A 210 -1.02 -1.19 2.62
N THR A 211 -2.17 -0.90 3.24
CA THR A 211 -3.19 -0.01 2.67
C THR A 211 -3.56 1.09 3.67
N ALA A 212 -4.17 2.16 3.17
CA ALA A 212 -4.64 3.26 4.01
C ALA A 212 -5.68 2.81 5.05
N ASP A 213 -6.50 1.82 4.70
CA ASP A 213 -7.58 1.33 5.56
C ASP A 213 -7.07 0.36 6.62
N LEU A 214 -6.14 -0.53 6.24
CA LEU A 214 -5.70 -1.64 7.09
C LEU A 214 -4.42 -1.32 7.85
N GLY A 215 -3.53 -0.45 7.36
CA GLY A 215 -2.14 -0.41 7.80
C GLY A 215 -1.36 -1.59 7.24
N ASN A 216 -0.43 -2.14 8.03
CA ASN A 216 0.38 -3.28 7.61
C ASN A 216 -0.47 -4.55 7.46
N ILE A 217 -0.31 -5.25 6.34
CA ILE A 217 -0.93 -6.56 6.07
C ILE A 217 0.15 -7.64 6.09
N SER A 218 1.24 -7.41 5.35
CA SER A 218 2.37 -8.33 5.30
C SER A 218 3.67 -7.60 4.95
N TYR A 219 4.81 -8.22 5.26
CA TYR A 219 6.11 -7.58 5.08
C TYR A 219 7.24 -8.57 4.79
N GLU A 220 8.27 -8.11 4.08
CA GLU A 220 9.48 -8.88 3.84
C GLU A 220 10.36 -8.95 5.10
N SER A 221 11.18 -10.00 5.19
CA SER A 221 12.28 -10.11 6.14
C SER A 221 13.61 -10.20 5.39
N PRO A 222 14.76 -10.17 6.08
CA PRO A 222 16.07 -10.34 5.43
C PRO A 222 16.23 -11.63 4.62
N ALA A 223 15.38 -12.64 4.86
CA ALA A 223 15.33 -13.86 4.05
C ALA A 223 14.82 -13.62 2.61
N MET A 224 14.01 -12.57 2.39
CA MET A 224 13.41 -12.24 1.08
C MET A 224 12.64 -13.39 0.41
N GLU A 225 12.07 -14.30 1.19
CA GLU A 225 11.22 -15.38 0.68
C GLU A 225 9.74 -15.09 0.96
N GLY A 226 9.15 -14.22 0.14
CA GLY A 226 7.76 -13.78 0.29
C GLY A 226 7.54 -12.81 1.46
N MET A 227 6.29 -12.38 1.60
CA MET A 227 5.86 -11.44 2.64
C MET A 227 5.14 -12.18 3.77
N ILE A 228 5.63 -12.01 4.99
CA ILE A 228 5.10 -12.56 6.25
C ILE A 228 3.85 -11.76 6.62
N VAL A 229 2.72 -12.45 6.78
CA VAL A 229 1.45 -11.85 7.21
C VAL A 229 1.53 -11.44 8.68
N ASP A 230 1.11 -10.21 8.98
CA ASP A 230 1.12 -9.68 10.34
C ASP A 230 0.11 -10.39 11.27
N GLU A 231 0.43 -10.46 12.56
CA GLU A 231 -0.37 -11.17 13.57
C GLU A 231 -1.73 -10.52 13.86
N GLY A 232 -1.88 -9.22 13.61
CA GLY A 232 -3.12 -8.48 13.86
C GLY A 232 -4.11 -8.47 12.70
N VAL A 233 -3.87 -9.29 11.67
CA VAL A 233 -4.78 -9.49 10.53
C VAL A 233 -4.94 -10.98 10.22
N ILE A 234 -6.09 -11.32 9.65
CA ILE A 234 -6.34 -12.63 9.04
C ILE A 234 -6.47 -12.38 7.53
N VAL A 235 -5.70 -13.12 6.74
CA VAL A 235 -5.67 -12.98 5.28
C VAL A 235 -6.28 -14.22 4.65
N GLU A 236 -7.23 -13.99 3.75
CA GLU A 236 -7.77 -14.97 2.81
C GLU A 236 -7.29 -14.59 1.40
N VAL A 237 -7.02 -15.59 0.55
CA VAL A 237 -6.89 -15.38 -0.90
C VAL A 237 -8.13 -16.01 -1.53
N VAL A 238 -8.93 -15.20 -2.22
CA VAL A 238 -10.24 -15.61 -2.73
C VAL A 238 -10.33 -15.44 -4.24
N ARG A 239 -11.28 -16.13 -4.87
CA ARG A 239 -11.60 -15.92 -6.27
C ARG A 239 -12.14 -14.49 -6.44
N PRO A 240 -11.53 -13.67 -7.33
CA PRO A 240 -11.98 -12.31 -7.55
C PRO A 240 -13.48 -12.25 -7.88
N GLY A 241 -14.19 -11.33 -7.23
CA GLY A 241 -15.62 -11.12 -7.46
C GLY A 241 -16.57 -12.03 -6.67
N THR A 242 -16.14 -13.20 -6.17
CA THR A 242 -17.05 -14.11 -5.42
C THR A 242 -16.86 -14.03 -3.91
N GLY A 243 -15.61 -14.09 -3.43
CA GLY A 243 -15.31 -14.26 -2.01
C GLY A 243 -15.02 -15.71 -1.59
N ASP A 244 -14.99 -16.65 -2.52
CA ASP A 244 -14.67 -18.05 -2.22
C ASP A 244 -13.15 -18.24 -2.12
N PRO A 245 -12.61 -18.84 -1.04
CA PRO A 245 -11.18 -19.13 -0.95
C PRO A 245 -10.65 -19.96 -2.12
N VAL A 246 -9.44 -19.66 -2.57
CA VAL A 246 -8.71 -20.50 -3.54
C VAL A 246 -7.72 -21.42 -2.82
N PRO A 247 -7.34 -22.57 -3.41
CA PRO A 247 -6.27 -23.41 -2.88
C PRO A 247 -4.95 -22.65 -2.67
N GLU A 248 -4.12 -23.12 -1.73
CA GLU A 248 -2.80 -22.55 -1.52
C GLU A 248 -1.95 -22.57 -2.80
N GLY A 249 -1.20 -21.48 -3.04
CA GLY A 249 -0.41 -21.29 -4.25
C GLY A 249 -1.18 -20.74 -5.46
N GLU A 250 -2.51 -20.82 -5.49
CA GLU A 250 -3.31 -20.18 -6.53
C GLU A 250 -3.41 -18.66 -6.34
N VAL A 251 -3.44 -17.93 -7.46
CA VAL A 251 -3.56 -16.47 -7.47
C VAL A 251 -5.02 -16.09 -7.27
N GLY A 252 -5.28 -15.19 -6.32
CA GLY A 252 -6.61 -14.64 -6.06
C GLY A 252 -6.55 -13.25 -5.44
N GLU A 253 -7.72 -12.68 -5.18
CA GLU A 253 -7.90 -11.40 -4.51
C GLU A 253 -7.56 -11.53 -3.02
N VAL A 254 -6.77 -10.59 -2.48
CA VAL A 254 -6.45 -10.52 -1.06
C VAL A 254 -7.65 -9.93 -0.31
N VAL A 255 -8.21 -10.73 0.60
CA VAL A 255 -9.26 -10.33 1.52
C VAL A 255 -8.69 -10.34 2.93
N VAL A 256 -8.89 -9.25 3.66
CA VAL A 256 -8.28 -9.06 4.98
C VAL A 256 -9.36 -8.80 6.02
N THR A 257 -9.30 -9.52 7.14
CA THR A 257 -10.03 -9.17 8.35
C THR A 257 -9.05 -8.60 9.36
N THR A 258 -9.23 -7.33 9.74
CA THR A 258 -8.39 -6.71 10.78
C THR A 258 -8.92 -7.05 12.17
N LEU A 259 -7.99 -7.34 13.10
CA LEU A 259 -8.31 -7.54 14.51
C LEU A 259 -8.26 -6.24 15.32
N ASN A 260 -8.04 -5.10 14.65
CA ASN A 260 -8.11 -3.78 15.26
C ASN A 260 -9.56 -3.46 15.70
N PRO A 261 -9.81 -3.19 16.99
CA PRO A 261 -11.15 -2.89 17.44
C PRO A 261 -11.68 -1.53 16.97
N ASP A 262 -10.78 -0.60 16.63
CA ASP A 262 -11.09 0.80 16.38
C ASP A 262 -11.59 1.09 14.97
N TYR A 263 -11.24 0.23 14.01
CA TYR A 263 -11.71 0.33 12.62
C TYR A 263 -11.98 -1.08 12.07
N PRO A 264 -13.11 -1.70 12.44
CA PRO A 264 -13.37 -3.08 12.11
C PRO A 264 -13.73 -3.23 10.63
N LEU A 265 -12.78 -3.79 9.88
CA LEU A 265 -12.95 -4.23 8.50
C LEU A 265 -12.93 -5.75 8.48
N ILE A 266 -14.12 -6.34 8.30
CA ILE A 266 -14.33 -7.80 8.23
C ILE A 266 -14.43 -8.19 6.76
N ARG A 267 -13.64 -9.18 6.35
CA ARG A 267 -13.51 -9.65 4.96
C ARG A 267 -13.40 -8.50 3.96
N PHE A 268 -12.45 -7.62 4.21
CA PHE A 268 -12.21 -6.46 3.37
C PHE A 268 -11.39 -6.84 2.14
N ALA A 269 -12.04 -6.84 0.98
CA ALA A 269 -11.41 -7.05 -0.31
C ALA A 269 -10.61 -5.80 -0.71
N THR A 270 -9.28 -5.95 -0.81
CA THR A 270 -8.36 -4.85 -1.12
C THR A 270 -8.37 -4.47 -2.60
N GLY A 271 -8.81 -5.39 -3.47
CA GLY A 271 -8.70 -5.31 -4.91
C GLY A 271 -7.32 -5.68 -5.46
N ASP A 272 -6.37 -6.10 -4.61
CA ASP A 272 -5.05 -6.55 -5.01
C ASP A 272 -4.99 -8.08 -5.13
N LEU A 273 -4.14 -8.59 -6.02
CA LEU A 273 -3.92 -10.03 -6.22
C LEU A 273 -2.67 -10.51 -5.48
N SER A 274 -2.73 -11.72 -4.93
CA SER A 274 -1.58 -12.45 -4.37
C SER A 274 -1.84 -13.96 -4.37
N ALA A 275 -0.91 -14.72 -3.81
CA ALA A 275 -1.06 -16.15 -3.57
C ALA A 275 -0.39 -16.53 -2.23
N VAL A 276 -1.00 -17.48 -1.52
CA VAL A 276 -0.41 -18.07 -0.30
C VAL A 276 0.85 -18.86 -0.67
N MET A 277 1.88 -18.76 0.17
CA MET A 277 3.11 -19.54 0.04
C MET A 277 3.15 -20.65 1.09
N THR A 278 3.55 -21.84 0.67
CA THR A 278 3.71 -23.00 1.55
C THR A 278 5.03 -22.95 2.32
N GLY A 279 5.05 -23.59 3.48
CA GLY A 279 6.25 -23.74 4.30
C GLY A 279 6.61 -22.51 5.13
N GLN A 280 7.48 -22.74 6.12
CA GLN A 280 7.94 -21.72 7.05
C GLN A 280 9.04 -20.84 6.44
N SER A 281 9.11 -19.58 6.86
CA SER A 281 10.21 -18.70 6.45
C SER A 281 11.54 -19.17 7.04
N PRO A 282 12.66 -19.14 6.29
CA PRO A 282 13.98 -19.46 6.84
C PRO A 282 14.46 -18.40 7.84
N CYS A 283 13.77 -17.26 7.98
CA CYS A 283 14.06 -16.29 9.06
C CYS A 283 13.55 -16.73 10.45
N GLY A 284 12.95 -17.91 10.57
CA GLY A 284 12.43 -18.47 11.82
C GLY A 284 11.00 -18.05 12.17
N ARG A 285 10.43 -17.05 11.46
CA ARG A 285 9.03 -16.65 11.64
C ARG A 285 8.08 -17.75 11.19
N THR A 286 7.05 -18.01 11.99
CA THR A 286 6.07 -19.10 11.78
C THR A 286 4.78 -18.63 11.11
N ASN A 287 4.64 -17.35 10.80
CA ASN A 287 3.45 -16.77 10.17
C ASN A 287 3.20 -17.34 8.77
N MET A 288 1.93 -17.26 8.34
CA MET A 288 1.58 -17.40 6.93
C MET A 288 2.40 -16.43 6.08
N ARG A 289 2.74 -16.84 4.86
CA ARG A 289 3.38 -15.98 3.86
C ARG A 289 2.52 -15.87 2.62
N ILE A 290 2.61 -14.73 1.96
CA ILE A 290 2.06 -14.49 0.63
C ILE A 290 3.17 -14.05 -0.33
N LYS A 291 2.99 -14.23 -1.64
CA LYS A 291 3.98 -13.82 -2.64
C LYS A 291 4.22 -12.30 -2.69
N GLY A 292 3.33 -11.51 -2.11
CA GLY A 292 3.33 -10.05 -2.22
C GLY A 292 2.33 -9.59 -3.28
N TRP A 293 2.45 -8.35 -3.75
CA TRP A 293 1.53 -7.79 -4.73
C TRP A 293 1.78 -8.37 -6.13
N MET A 294 0.73 -8.92 -6.75
CA MET A 294 0.78 -9.57 -8.07
C MET A 294 -0.16 -8.92 -9.11
N GLY A 295 -0.53 -7.65 -8.89
CA GLY A 295 -1.48 -6.93 -9.74
C GLY A 295 -2.79 -6.59 -9.04
N ARG A 296 -3.77 -6.13 -9.83
CA ARG A 296 -5.08 -5.65 -9.37
C ARG A 296 -6.21 -6.45 -10.00
N ALA A 297 -7.21 -6.79 -9.21
CA ALA A 297 -8.40 -7.53 -9.65
C ALA A 297 -9.41 -6.66 -10.42
N ASP A 298 -9.37 -5.34 -10.26
CA ASP A 298 -10.39 -4.37 -10.68
C ASP A 298 -9.95 -3.40 -11.79
N GLN A 299 -8.87 -3.71 -12.53
CA GLN A 299 -8.20 -2.82 -13.49
C GLN A 299 -7.70 -1.48 -12.91
N THR A 300 -7.80 -1.22 -11.61
CA THR A 300 -7.09 -0.10 -10.98
C THR A 300 -5.59 -0.35 -11.14
N THR A 301 -4.77 0.68 -11.28
CA THR A 301 -3.32 0.53 -11.23
C THR A 301 -2.72 1.50 -10.21
N LYS A 302 -1.58 1.14 -9.64
CA LYS A 302 -0.84 2.01 -8.73
C LYS A 302 0.32 2.65 -9.48
N ILE A 303 0.34 3.98 -9.55
CA ILE A 303 1.38 4.77 -10.23
C ILE A 303 1.90 5.79 -9.24
N LYS A 304 3.22 5.81 -8.98
CA LYS A 304 3.88 6.75 -8.05
C LYS A 304 3.20 6.83 -6.68
N GLY A 305 2.87 5.69 -6.10
CA GLY A 305 2.23 5.63 -4.78
C GLY A 305 0.71 5.81 -4.76
N MET A 306 0.10 6.29 -5.83
CA MET A 306 -1.32 6.64 -5.88
C MET A 306 -2.12 5.64 -6.72
N PHE A 307 -3.35 5.35 -6.30
CA PHE A 307 -4.27 4.53 -7.07
C PHE A 307 -4.93 5.36 -8.17
N VAL A 308 -4.88 4.84 -9.40
CA VAL A 308 -5.66 5.33 -10.54
C VAL A 308 -6.73 4.29 -10.85
N ARG A 309 -7.99 4.68 -10.73
CA ARG A 309 -9.16 3.79 -10.84
C ARG A 309 -9.98 4.07 -12.10
N PRO A 310 -10.70 3.06 -12.65
CA PRO A 310 -11.59 3.24 -13.79
C PRO A 310 -12.58 4.40 -13.64
N GLU A 311 -13.13 4.61 -12.43
CA GLU A 311 -14.10 5.67 -12.17
C GLU A 311 -13.48 7.06 -12.28
N GLN A 312 -12.20 7.22 -11.92
CA GLN A 312 -11.50 8.49 -12.11
C GLN A 312 -11.28 8.80 -13.58
N VAL A 313 -11.04 7.78 -14.41
CA VAL A 313 -10.94 7.94 -15.87
C VAL A 313 -12.30 8.33 -16.45
N ALA A 314 -13.39 7.71 -15.97
CA ALA A 314 -14.75 8.09 -16.35
C ALA A 314 -15.11 9.52 -15.92
N ASP A 315 -14.78 9.93 -14.69
CA ASP A 315 -14.97 11.30 -14.20
C ASP A 315 -14.18 12.32 -15.01
N PHE A 316 -12.96 11.96 -15.43
CA PHE A 316 -12.14 12.79 -16.30
C PHE A 316 -12.82 12.97 -17.66
N VAL A 317 -13.26 11.88 -18.30
CA VAL A 317 -13.99 11.94 -19.58
C VAL A 317 -15.27 12.77 -19.45
N ALA A 318 -16.04 12.59 -18.37
CA ALA A 318 -17.30 13.31 -18.16
C ALA A 318 -17.14 14.83 -18.00
N ARG A 319 -15.94 15.32 -17.63
CA ARG A 319 -15.64 16.76 -17.51
C ARG A 319 -15.37 17.45 -18.85
N HIS A 320 -15.17 16.68 -19.92
CA HIS A 320 -14.76 17.19 -21.22
C HIS A 320 -15.64 16.58 -22.31
N ALA A 321 -16.65 17.34 -22.76
CA ALA A 321 -17.64 16.87 -23.73
C ALA A 321 -17.03 16.47 -25.09
N GLU A 322 -15.85 16.99 -25.41
CA GLU A 322 -15.07 16.69 -26.61
C GLU A 322 -14.30 15.36 -26.56
N ILE A 323 -14.18 14.72 -25.39
CA ILE A 323 -13.47 13.45 -25.23
C ILE A 323 -14.43 12.30 -25.52
N ALA A 324 -14.14 11.50 -26.55
CA ALA A 324 -14.91 10.30 -26.87
C ALA A 324 -14.51 9.12 -25.97
N ARG A 325 -13.21 8.99 -25.66
CA ARG A 325 -12.65 7.94 -24.79
C ARG A 325 -11.32 8.39 -24.20
N ALA A 326 -10.98 7.86 -23.03
CA ALA A 326 -9.63 7.98 -22.48
C ALA A 326 -9.10 6.62 -22.05
N ARG A 327 -7.77 6.46 -22.12
CA ARG A 327 -7.04 5.32 -21.55
C ARG A 327 -5.85 5.82 -20.77
N VAL A 328 -5.73 5.39 -19.52
CA VAL A 328 -4.50 5.57 -18.76
C VAL A 328 -3.58 4.40 -19.06
N VAL A 329 -2.38 4.69 -19.53
CA VAL A 329 -1.33 3.70 -19.76
C VAL A 329 -0.28 3.88 -18.67
N ALA A 330 -0.02 2.83 -17.90
CA ALA A 330 1.09 2.79 -16.96
C ALA A 330 2.29 2.13 -17.63
N THR A 331 3.39 2.85 -17.75
CA THR A 331 4.66 2.33 -18.27
C THR A 331 5.78 2.63 -17.28
N ARG A 332 7.01 2.22 -17.64
CA ARG A 332 8.22 2.48 -16.86
C ARG A 332 9.28 3.11 -17.76
N GLU A 333 9.91 4.17 -17.27
CA GLU A 333 11.09 4.77 -17.89
C GLU A 333 12.24 4.75 -16.89
N GLY A 334 13.23 3.89 -17.15
CA GLY A 334 14.26 3.58 -16.18
C GLY A 334 13.66 2.96 -14.91
N GLU A 335 13.82 3.66 -13.78
CA GLU A 335 13.35 3.20 -12.46
C GLU A 335 12.07 3.91 -11.98
N MET A 336 11.45 4.74 -12.82
CA MET A 336 10.26 5.52 -12.46
C MET A 336 8.99 5.04 -13.17
N ASP A 337 7.89 5.02 -12.42
CA ASP A 337 6.56 4.87 -13.02
C ASP A 337 6.22 6.09 -13.89
N VAL A 338 5.69 5.83 -15.09
CA VAL A 338 5.18 6.87 -15.99
C VAL A 338 3.69 6.64 -16.23
N MET A 339 2.89 7.68 -15.99
CA MET A 339 1.47 7.71 -16.35
C MET A 339 1.31 8.48 -17.65
N THR A 340 0.75 7.85 -18.68
CA THR A 340 0.33 8.50 -19.92
C THR A 340 -1.18 8.43 -20.04
N VAL A 341 -1.85 9.57 -20.15
CA VAL A 341 -3.30 9.66 -20.38
C VAL A 341 -3.51 9.88 -21.88
N ARG A 342 -3.93 8.83 -22.57
CA ARG A 342 -4.30 8.90 -23.99
C ARG A 342 -5.75 9.32 -24.11
N ILE A 343 -6.00 10.39 -24.86
CA ILE A 343 -7.31 11.03 -25.00
C ILE A 343 -7.73 10.94 -26.46
N GLU A 344 -8.84 10.28 -26.71
CA GLU A 344 -9.46 10.24 -28.02
C GLU A 344 -10.36 11.46 -28.20
N ALA A 345 -9.90 12.43 -29.00
CA ALA A 345 -10.62 13.67 -29.29
C ALA A 345 -10.35 14.14 -30.73
N PRO A 346 -11.29 14.88 -31.37
CA PRO A 346 -11.14 15.32 -32.76
C PRO A 346 -9.92 16.20 -33.00
N GLN A 347 -9.64 17.14 -32.07
CA GLN A 347 -8.51 18.06 -32.06
C GLN A 347 -8.26 18.54 -30.62
N GLY A 348 -7.02 18.88 -30.28
CA GLY A 348 -6.69 19.49 -28.99
C GLY A 348 -5.20 19.50 -28.70
N GLU A 349 -4.78 20.47 -27.88
CA GLU A 349 -3.42 20.55 -27.34
C GLU A 349 -3.37 19.77 -26.01
N PRO A 350 -2.38 18.89 -25.78
CA PRO A 350 -2.23 18.13 -24.54
C PRO A 350 -2.32 18.96 -23.26
N GLU A 351 -1.73 20.16 -23.28
CA GLU A 351 -1.62 21.11 -22.16
C GLU A 351 -3.00 21.51 -21.61
N ARG A 352 -4.03 21.51 -22.46
CA ARG A 352 -5.41 21.83 -22.07
C ARG A 352 -5.96 20.86 -21.02
N TYR A 353 -5.51 19.61 -21.02
CA TYR A 353 -6.06 18.55 -20.17
C TYR A 353 -5.20 18.26 -18.93
N GLU A 354 -3.95 18.72 -18.90
CA GLU A 354 -3.02 18.44 -17.80
C GLU A 354 -3.58 18.87 -16.43
N GLY A 355 -4.18 20.05 -16.35
CA GLY A 355 -4.81 20.56 -15.13
C GLY A 355 -5.94 19.65 -14.64
N SER A 356 -6.80 19.17 -15.55
CA SER A 356 -7.87 18.22 -15.23
C SER A 356 -7.34 16.84 -14.85
N VAL A 357 -6.31 16.34 -15.53
CA VAL A 357 -5.63 15.09 -15.19
C VAL A 357 -5.12 15.14 -13.75
N VAL A 358 -4.41 16.21 -13.38
CA VAL A 358 -3.95 16.39 -11.99
C VAL A 358 -5.13 16.52 -11.03
N ALA A 359 -6.19 17.26 -11.40
CA ALA A 359 -7.34 17.47 -10.53
C ALA A 359 -8.15 16.19 -10.27
N VAL A 360 -8.27 15.29 -11.26
CA VAL A 360 -9.12 14.09 -11.21
C VAL A 360 -8.32 12.84 -10.83
N LEU A 361 -7.22 12.59 -11.55
CA LEU A 361 -6.36 11.42 -11.31
C LEU A 361 -5.39 11.63 -10.14
N LYS A 362 -5.28 12.86 -9.61
CA LYS A 362 -4.42 13.22 -8.47
C LYS A 362 -2.93 12.99 -8.70
N LEU A 363 -2.53 12.83 -9.96
CA LEU A 363 -1.16 12.57 -10.40
C LEU A 363 -0.84 13.43 -11.60
N LYS A 364 0.41 13.88 -11.70
CA LYS A 364 0.96 14.41 -12.96
C LYS A 364 1.26 13.24 -13.89
N GLY A 365 0.88 13.36 -15.15
CA GLY A 365 1.16 12.38 -16.20
C GLY A 365 1.31 13.06 -17.55
N ARG A 366 1.88 12.36 -18.53
CA ARG A 366 1.92 12.80 -19.93
C ARG A 366 0.51 12.75 -20.51
N VAL A 367 0.17 13.72 -21.34
CA VAL A 367 -1.09 13.72 -22.08
C VAL A 367 -0.78 13.49 -23.55
N GLU A 368 -1.48 12.55 -24.17
CA GLU A 368 -1.38 12.26 -25.59
C GLU A 368 -2.77 12.36 -26.22
N ILE A 369 -2.94 13.21 -27.22
CA ILE A 369 -4.18 13.26 -28.00
C ILE A 369 -4.04 12.28 -29.16
N VAL A 370 -5.01 11.38 -29.29
CA VAL A 370 -5.04 10.35 -30.33
C VAL A 370 -6.30 10.49 -31.20
N PRO A 371 -6.24 10.11 -32.48
CA PRO A 371 -7.38 10.27 -33.39
C PRO A 371 -8.63 9.51 -32.92
N PRO A 372 -9.85 10.01 -33.22
CA PRO A 372 -11.09 9.26 -33.02
C PRO A 372 -11.03 7.85 -33.64
N GLY A 373 -11.48 6.84 -32.90
CA GLY A 373 -11.44 5.43 -33.24
C GLY A 373 -10.10 4.72 -33.04
N SER A 374 -9.05 5.41 -32.58
CA SER A 374 -7.70 4.82 -32.46
C SER A 374 -7.46 4.07 -31.15
N LEU A 375 -8.19 4.36 -30.07
CA LEU A 375 -8.09 3.57 -28.84
C LEU A 375 -8.89 2.27 -29.00
N PRO A 376 -8.32 1.12 -28.61
CA PRO A 376 -9.04 -0.15 -28.63
C PRO A 376 -10.35 -0.07 -27.83
N ASN A 377 -11.42 -0.65 -28.39
CA ASN A 377 -12.71 -0.78 -27.71
C ASN A 377 -12.82 -2.15 -27.01
N ASP A 378 -11.83 -2.46 -26.18
CA ASP A 378 -11.64 -3.75 -25.52
C ASP A 378 -12.14 -3.75 -24.04
N GLY A 379 -12.80 -2.66 -23.63
CA GLY A 379 -13.27 -2.48 -22.24
C GLY A 379 -12.19 -2.08 -21.24
N LYS A 380 -10.92 -1.91 -21.67
CA LYS A 380 -9.83 -1.41 -20.81
C LYS A 380 -9.76 0.11 -20.83
N VAL A 381 -9.91 0.71 -19.66
CA VAL A 381 -9.67 2.16 -19.45
C VAL A 381 -8.34 2.43 -18.76
N ILE A 382 -7.75 1.41 -18.15
CA ILE A 382 -6.42 1.44 -17.57
C ILE A 382 -5.66 0.24 -18.14
N ASP A 383 -4.49 0.51 -18.70
CA ASP A 383 -3.62 -0.47 -19.34
C ASP A 383 -2.26 -0.42 -18.65
N ASP A 384 -2.03 -1.36 -17.75
CA ASP A 384 -0.75 -1.48 -17.04
C ASP A 384 0.20 -2.34 -17.88
N GLN A 385 1.15 -1.68 -18.54
CA GLN A 385 2.11 -2.30 -19.45
C GLN A 385 3.46 -2.55 -18.77
N ARG A 386 3.55 -2.37 -17.45
CA ARG A 386 4.78 -2.65 -16.70
C ARG A 386 4.95 -4.16 -16.56
N VAL A 387 6.18 -4.63 -16.77
CA VAL A 387 6.57 -6.02 -16.58
C VAL A 387 7.28 -6.13 -15.23
N TYR A 388 6.91 -7.14 -14.43
CA TYR A 388 7.31 -7.30 -13.02
C TYR A 388 8.37 -8.40 -12.81
N ASP A 389 8.81 -9.01 -13.92
CA ASP A 389 9.69 -10.18 -14.02
C ASP A 389 11.16 -9.85 -13.77
#